data_AF-B0CA34-F1
#
_entry.id   AF-B0CA34-F1
#
_cell.length_a   1.000
_cell.length_b   1.000
_cell.length_c   1.000
_cell.angle_alpha   90.00
_cell.angle_beta   90.00
_cell.angle_gamma   90.00
#
_symmetry.space_group_name_H-M   'P 1'
#
loop_
_entity.id
_entity.type
_entity.pdbx_description
1 polymer ?
#
loop_
_entity_poly.entity_id
_entity_poly.type
_entity_poly.pdbx_seq_one_letter_code
_entity_poly.pdbx_strand_id
1 'polypeptide(L)' 'MFAPLVILVRNIVGQPKFVKLRGKAIAMHSKAITNVCNQMGIDRSRRQGWIRLARDNGKRLGLLA' A
#
# COMPACT_ATOMS: atom_id res chain seq x y z
N MET A 1 -10.10 -3.40 9.44
CA MET A 1 -10.98 -4.43 8.83
C MET A 1 -10.88 -4.42 7.30
N PHE A 2 -9.67 -4.58 6.73
CA PHE A 2 -9.45 -4.58 5.26
C PHE A 2 -9.33 -6.00 4.68
N ALA A 3 -8.93 -6.95 5.52
CA ALA A 3 -8.71 -8.35 5.17
C ALA A 3 -9.94 -9.08 4.57
N PRO A 4 -11.15 -9.04 5.16
CA PRO A 4 -12.29 -9.77 4.59
C PRO A 4 -12.72 -9.22 3.23
N LEU A 5 -12.64 -7.89 3.03
CA LEU A 5 -12.96 -7.26 1.75
C LEU A 5 -11.96 -7.65 0.66
N VAL A 6 -10.67 -7.68 1.00
CA VAL A 6 -9.59 -8.11 0.08
C VAL A 6 -9.76 -9.58 -0.33
N ILE A 7 -10.16 -10.44 0.61
CA ILE A 7 -10.43 -11.86 0.33
C ILE A 7 -11.63 -12.03 -0.61
N LEU A 8 -12.71 -11.28 -0.38
CA LEU A 8 -13.90 -11.30 -1.23
C LEU A 8 -13.58 -10.85 -2.66
N VAL A 9 -12.86 -9.73 -2.80
CA VAL A 9 -12.45 -9.20 -4.12
C VAL A 9 -11.49 -10.15 -4.83
N ARG A 10 -10.58 -10.82 -4.10
CA ARG A 10 -9.68 -11.84 -4.66
C ARG A 10 -10.45 -13.04 -5.23
N ASN A 11 -11.51 -13.48 -4.55
CA ASN A 11 -12.36 -14.59 -5.01
C ASN A 11 -13.19 -14.20 -6.24
N ILE A 12 -13.63 -12.95 -6.35
CA ILE A 12 -14.43 -12.48 -7.50
C ILE A 12 -13.56 -12.21 -8.75
N VAL A 13 -12.38 -11.62 -8.58
CA VAL A 13 -11.51 -11.19 -9.70
C VAL A 13 -10.59 -12.30 -10.21
N GLY A 14 -10.31 -13.30 -9.37
CA GLY A 14 -9.36 -14.38 -9.65
C GLY A 14 -7.91 -14.00 -9.34
N GLN A 15 -7.14 -14.98 -8.86
CA GLN A 15 -5.77 -14.86 -8.37
C GLN A 15 -4.79 -14.08 -9.29
N PRO A 16 -4.63 -14.42 -10.59
CA PRO A 16 -3.58 -13.80 -11.41
C PRO A 16 -3.90 -12.33 -11.76
N LYS A 17 -5.18 -12.02 -12.01
CA LYS A 17 -5.63 -10.65 -12.30
C LYS A 17 -5.56 -9.77 -11.05
N PHE A 18 -5.91 -10.33 -9.89
CA PHE A 18 -5.82 -9.65 -8.62
C PHE A 18 -4.38 -9.27 -8.24
N VAL A 19 -3.42 -10.19 -8.43
CA VAL A 19 -2.00 -9.90 -8.15
C VAL A 19 -1.47 -8.78 -9.05
N LYS A 20 -1.80 -8.78 -10.34
CA LYS A 20 -1.38 -7.73 -11.30
C LYS A 20 -2.03 -6.38 -10.98
N LEU A 21 -3.32 -6.37 -10.63
CA LEU A 21 -4.05 -5.16 -10.24
C LEU A 21 -3.49 -4.58 -8.94
N ARG A 22 -3.25 -5.43 -7.93
CA ARG A 22 -2.63 -5.05 -6.66
C ARG A 22 -1.25 -4.43 -6.89
N GLY A 23 -0.41 -5.03 -7.72
CA GLY A 23 0.91 -4.48 -8.05
C GLY A 23 0.84 -3.08 -8.67
N LYS A 24 -0.06 -2.86 -9.63
CA LYS A 24 -0.28 -1.54 -10.23
C LYS A 24 -0.82 -0.52 -9.24
N ALA A 25 -1.79 -0.91 -8.41
CA ALA A 25 -2.39 -0.04 -7.41
C ALA A 25 -1.36 0.39 -6.34
N ILE A 26 -0.51 -0.53 -5.87
CA ILE A 26 0.56 -0.23 -4.91
C ILE A 26 1.59 0.73 -5.53
N ALA A 27 1.95 0.52 -6.80
CA ALA A 27 2.90 1.40 -7.50
C ALA A 27 2.33 2.83 -7.66
N MET A 28 1.06 2.95 -8.04
CA MET A 28 0.37 4.24 -8.14
C MET A 28 0.28 4.93 -6.78
N HIS A 29 -0.11 4.20 -5.73
CA HIS A 29 -0.22 4.74 -4.38
C HIS A 29 1.13 5.24 -3.86
N SER A 30 2.21 4.49 -4.11
CA SER A 30 3.57 4.88 -3.73
C SER A 30 4.05 6.14 -4.46
N LYS A 31 3.66 6.33 -5.73
CA LYS A 31 3.91 7.57 -6.49
C LYS A 31 3.12 8.76 -5.91
N ALA A 32 1.85 8.57 -5.56
CA ALA A 32 1.04 9.62 -4.95
C ALA A 32 1.65 10.10 -3.63
N ILE A 33 2.06 9.17 -2.75
CA ILE A 33 2.76 9.50 -1.49
C ILE A 33 4.06 10.27 -1.78
N THR A 34 4.83 9.83 -2.78
CA THR A 34 6.09 10.50 -3.17
C THR A 34 5.83 11.94 -3.62
N ASN A 35 4.81 12.17 -4.46
CA ASN A 35 4.46 13.52 -4.93
C ASN A 35 3.99 14.42 -3.80
N VAL A 36 3.14 13.93 -2.90
CA VAL A 36 2.69 14.69 -1.72
C VAL A 36 3.89 15.07 -0.85
N CYS A 37 4.78 14.12 -0.56
CA CYS A 37 5.99 14.41 0.21
C CYS A 37 6.91 15.43 -0.47
N ASN A 38 7.06 15.36 -1.80
CA ASN A 38 7.87 16.31 -2.55
C ASN A 38 7.27 17.73 -2.52
N GLN A 39 5.94 17.86 -2.66
CA GLN A 39 5.24 19.15 -2.57
C GLN A 39 5.38 19.79 -1.18
N MET A 40 5.41 18.96 -0.13
CA MET A 40 5.59 19.40 1.25
C MET A 40 7.07 19.62 1.65
N GLY A 41 8.02 19.43 0.72
CA GLY A 41 9.46 19.58 1.00
C GLY A 41 10.05 18.51 1.92
N ILE A 42 9.42 17.34 2.02
CA ILE A 42 9.85 16.26 2.91
C ILE A 42 11.03 15.49 2.30
N ASP A 43 12.14 15.47 3.03
CA ASP A 43 13.34 14.71 2.65
C ASP A 43 13.06 13.21 2.44
N ARG A 44 13.79 12.63 1.49
CA ARG A 44 13.63 11.23 1.05
C ARG A 44 13.85 10.24 2.19
N SER A 45 14.78 10.50 3.11
CA SER A 45 15.06 9.62 4.25
C SER A 45 13.87 9.55 5.20
N ARG A 46 13.26 10.70 5.49
CA ARG A 46 12.11 10.84 6.39
C ARG A 46 10.87 10.20 5.80
N ARG A 47 10.63 10.42 4.50
CA ARG A 47 9.57 9.73 3.74
C ARG A 47 9.70 8.21 3.83
N GLN A 48 10.90 7.68 3.59
CA GLN A 48 11.12 6.23 3.63
C GLN A 48 10.95 5.67 5.06
N GLY A 49 11.31 6.44 6.08
CA GLY A 49 11.04 6.11 7.49
C GLY A 49 9.54 6.01 7.78
N TRP A 50 8.74 6.96 7.31
CA TRP A 50 7.28 6.93 7.48
C TRP A 50 6.60 5.79 6.72
N ILE A 51 7.06 5.48 5.52
CA ILE A 51 6.57 4.32 4.76
C ILE A 51 6.85 3.02 5.53
N ARG A 52 8.03 2.88 6.15
CA ARG A 52 8.35 1.72 7.00
C ARG A 52 7.45 1.65 8.23
N LEU A 53 7.28 2.76 8.95
CA LEU A 53 6.36 2.85 10.08
C LEU A 53 4.92 2.47 9.71
N ALA A 54 4.40 3.01 8.60
CA ALA A 54 3.07 2.67 8.10
C ALA A 54 2.96 1.17 7.74
N ARG A 55 3.99 0.59 7.13
CA ARG A 55 4.05 -0.85 6.83
C ARG A 55 4.06 -1.70 8.11
N ASP A 56 4.86 -1.33 9.10
CA ASP A 56 4.98 -2.06 10.36
C ASP A 56 3.70 -1.96 11.19
N ASN A 57 3.06 -0.78 11.22
CA ASN A 57 1.73 -0.61 11.82
C ASN A 57 0.68 -1.45 11.09
N GLY A 58 0.70 -1.46 9.76
CA GLY A 58 -0.21 -2.29 8.98
C GLY A 58 -0.02 -3.80 9.20
N LYS A 59 1.23 -4.26 9.44
CA LYS A 59 1.50 -5.64 9.88
C LYS A 59 0.99 -5.91 11.29
N ARG A 60 1.28 -5.02 12.26
CA ARG A 60 0.82 -5.15 13.66
C ARG A 60 -0.70 -5.18 13.77
N LEU A 61 -1.39 -4.45 12.91
CA LEU A 61 -2.85 -4.36 12.86
C LEU A 61 -3.50 -5.47 11.99
N GLY A 62 -2.72 -6.39 11.40
CA GLY A 62 -3.25 -7.47 10.55
C GLY A 62 -3.85 -7.00 9.23
N LEU A 63 -3.50 -5.80 8.76
CA LEU A 63 -4.00 -5.21 7.51
C LEU A 63 -3.10 -5.52 6.31
N LEU A 64 -1.84 -5.90 6.56
CA LEU A 64 -0.94 -6.45 5.57
C LEU A 64 -0.62 -7.90 5.94
N ALA A 65 -1.20 -8.82 5.17
CA ALA A 65 -0.78 -10.22 5.08
C ALA A 65 0.27 -10.38 3.97
#